data_AF-A0A1M7TQ50-F1
#
_entry.id   AF-A0A1M7TQ50-F1
#
_cell.length_a   1.000
_cell.length_b   1.000
_cell.length_c   1.000
_cell.angle_alpha   90.00
_cell.angle_beta   90.00
_cell.angle_gamma   90.00
#
_symmetry.space_group_name_H-M   'P 1'
#
loop_
_entity.id
_entity.type
_entity.pdbx_description
1 polymer ?
#
loop_
_entity_poly.entity_id
_entity_poly.type
_entity_poly.pdbx_seq_one_letter_code
_entity_poly.pdbx_strand_id
1 'polypeptide(L)'
;WPEIIHSFGDKVGQKPRPMRVLPSPQAISRMEETLTWTACLDPVDGKIVWMRAHGERWKTICWTVGLQRSAAHQHWLYGLCVISLKLNRRRFNRNLSKRRVIELAGGA
;
A
#
# COMPACT_ATOMS: atom_id res chain seq x y z
N TRP A 1 28.90 15.01 8.19
CA TRP A 1 28.51 16.05 9.16
C TRP A 1 28.48 15.42 10.55
N PRO A 2 28.94 16.07 11.64
CA PRO A 2 29.06 15.42 12.96
C PRO A 2 27.71 15.27 13.67
N GLU A 3 27.62 14.28 14.55
CA GLU A 3 26.45 13.99 15.38
C GLU A 3 26.47 14.89 16.63
N ILE A 4 25.44 15.73 16.80
CA ILE A 4 25.35 16.66 17.94
C ILE A 4 24.75 15.93 19.13
N ILE A 5 25.54 15.73 20.18
CA ILE A 5 25.10 15.12 21.44
C ILE A 5 24.55 16.24 22.35
N HIS A 6 23.24 16.21 22.63
CA HIS A 6 22.60 17.18 23.51
C HIS A 6 22.81 16.85 24.98
N SER A 7 23.33 17.81 25.74
CA SER A 7 23.47 17.74 27.20
C SER A 7 22.12 17.95 27.91
N PHE A 8 22.06 17.73 29.22
CA PHE A 8 20.84 17.97 30.00
C PHE A 8 20.37 19.42 29.92
N GLY A 9 21.30 20.39 29.97
CA GLY A 9 20.98 21.83 29.89
C GLY A 9 20.29 22.22 28.59
N ASP A 10 20.65 21.57 27.47
CA ASP A 10 20.05 21.84 26.16
C ASP A 10 18.58 21.39 26.06
N LYS A 11 18.17 20.46 26.93
CA LYS A 11 16.81 19.90 26.96
C LYS A 11 15.88 20.67 27.90
N VAL A 12 16.42 21.50 28.79
CA VAL A 12 15.62 22.30 29.74
C VAL A 12 14.76 23.29 28.94
N GLY A 13 13.43 23.24 29.14
CA GLY A 13 12.48 24.11 28.44
C GLY A 13 12.02 23.62 27.06
N GLN A 14 12.57 22.51 26.53
CA GLN A 14 12.03 21.90 25.32
C GLN A 14 10.65 21.28 25.61
N LYS A 15 9.68 21.51 24.72
CA LYS A 15 8.41 20.79 24.78
C LYS A 15 8.68 19.30 24.51
N PRO A 16 8.12 18.37 25.31
CA PRO A 16 8.32 16.94 25.08
C PRO A 16 7.83 16.60 23.67
N ARG A 17 8.69 15.93 22.90
CA ARG A 17 8.25 15.38 21.61
C ARG A 17 7.13 14.37 21.89
N PRO A 18 5.98 14.48 21.23
CA PRO A 18 4.90 13.54 21.45
C PRO A 18 5.39 12.13 21.12
N MET A 19 5.26 11.21 22.08
CA MET A 19 5.68 9.81 21.95
C MET A 19 4.91 9.07 20.85
N ARG A 20 3.73 9.59 20.48
CA ARG A 20 2.89 9.09 19.39
C ARG A 20 2.35 10.28 18.60
N VAL A 21 2.65 10.33 17.31
CA VAL A 21 2.03 11.30 16.41
C VAL A 21 0.60 10.83 16.16
N LEU A 22 -0.38 11.60 16.61
CA LEU A 22 -1.78 11.37 16.27
C LEU A 22 -1.99 11.75 14.80
N PRO A 23 -2.70 10.93 14.00
CA PRO A 23 -3.02 11.30 12.63
C PRO A 23 -3.93 12.54 12.62
N SER A 24 -3.70 13.44 11.68
CA SER A 24 -4.61 14.57 11.46
C SER A 24 -5.97 14.05 10.94
N PRO A 25 -7.07 14.82 11.12
CA PRO A 25 -8.36 14.45 10.53
C PRO A 25 -8.27 14.16 9.02
N GLN A 26 -7.50 14.95 8.28
CA GLN A 26 -7.25 14.72 6.85
C GLN A 26 -6.52 13.39 6.59
N ALA A 27 -5.57 13.01 7.44
CA ALA A 27 -4.88 11.73 7.31
C ALA A 27 -5.83 10.55 7.56
N ILE A 28 -6.75 10.68 8.53
CA ILE A 28 -7.80 9.69 8.79
C ILE A 28 -8.73 9.58 7.57
N SER A 29 -9.24 10.70 7.04
CA SER A 29 -10.14 10.66 5.88
C SER A 29 -9.48 10.06 4.64
N ARG A 30 -8.20 10.36 4.37
CA ARG A 30 -7.46 9.71 3.26
C ARG A 30 -7.29 8.22 3.48
N MET A 31 -6.98 7.81 4.72
CA MET A 31 -6.89 6.40 5.07
C MET A 31 -8.23 5.71 4.80
N GLU A 32 -9.33 6.25 5.32
CA GLU A 32 -10.69 5.72 5.11
C GLU A 32 -11.04 5.61 3.63
N GLU A 33 -10.70 6.61 2.83
CA GLU A 33 -10.86 6.56 1.38
C GLU A 33 -10.09 5.38 0.76
N THR A 34 -8.82 5.20 1.15
CA THR A 34 -7.99 4.11 0.60
C THR A 34 -8.50 2.71 0.96
N LEU A 35 -9.20 2.55 2.09
CA LEU A 35 -9.85 1.28 2.46
C LEU A 35 -10.89 0.84 1.40
N THR A 36 -11.56 1.80 0.76
CA THR A 36 -12.58 1.51 -0.24
C THR A 36 -12.00 1.01 -1.57
N TRP A 37 -10.72 1.28 -1.84
CA TRP A 37 -10.09 0.96 -3.12
C TRP A 37 -9.96 -0.55 -3.33
N THR A 38 -9.71 -1.32 -2.27
CA THR A 38 -9.61 -2.79 -2.35
C THR A 38 -10.95 -3.47 -2.61
N ALA A 39 -12.08 -2.79 -2.40
CA ALA A 39 -13.41 -3.36 -2.62
C ALA A 39 -13.71 -3.69 -4.09
N CYS A 40 -12.90 -3.18 -5.03
CA CYS A 40 -13.04 -3.52 -6.45
C CYS A 40 -12.22 -4.74 -6.90
N LEU A 41 -11.46 -5.35 -6.00
CA LEU A 41 -10.56 -6.45 -6.31
C LEU A 41 -11.20 -7.79 -5.95
N ASP A 42 -10.78 -8.84 -6.66
CA ASP A 42 -11.02 -10.20 -6.21
C ASP A 42 -10.38 -10.44 -4.84
N PRO A 43 -10.98 -11.29 -3.98
CA PRO A 43 -10.52 -11.46 -2.60
C PRO A 43 -9.03 -11.79 -2.44
N VAL A 44 -8.48 -12.60 -3.35
CA VAL A 44 -7.06 -12.98 -3.33
C VAL A 44 -6.17 -11.78 -3.68
N ASP A 45 -6.52 -11.02 -4.71
CA ASP A 45 -5.77 -9.83 -5.14
C ASP A 45 -5.83 -8.75 -4.06
N GLY A 46 -7.01 -8.53 -3.47
CA GLY A 46 -7.22 -7.61 -2.35
C GLY A 46 -6.41 -7.99 -1.12
N LYS A 47 -6.41 -9.27 -0.74
CA LYS A 47 -5.61 -9.77 0.40
C LYS A 47 -4.12 -9.55 0.20
N ILE A 48 -3.60 -9.84 -1.01
CA ILE A 48 -2.18 -9.63 -1.33
C ILE A 48 -1.82 -8.15 -1.29
N VAL A 49 -2.63 -7.27 -1.89
CA VAL A 49 -2.42 -5.82 -1.87
C VAL A 49 -2.42 -5.28 -0.44
N TRP A 50 -3.38 -5.70 0.39
CA TRP A 50 -3.48 -5.31 1.79
C TRP A 50 -2.24 -5.72 2.59
N MET A 51 -1.84 -6.99 2.49
CA MET A 51 -0.65 -7.48 3.18
C MET A 51 0.61 -6.73 2.74
N ARG A 52 0.75 -6.43 1.44
CA ARG A 52 1.88 -5.63 0.94
C ARG A 52 1.86 -4.20 1.46
N ALA A 53 0.70 -3.55 1.54
CA ALA A 53 0.54 -2.21 2.10
C ALA A 53 0.88 -2.17 3.59
N HIS A 54 0.53 -3.23 4.33
CA HIS A 54 0.92 -3.41 5.74
C HIS A 54 2.43 -3.65 5.94
N GLY A 55 3.18 -3.93 4.87
CA GLY A 55 4.63 -4.18 4.95
C GLY A 55 4.98 -5.67 5.12
N GLU A 56 4.05 -6.59 4.91
CA GLU A 56 4.33 -8.02 4.99
C GLU A 56 5.39 -8.46 3.99
N ARG A 57 6.24 -9.39 4.44
CA ARG A 57 7.26 -10.02 3.60
C ARG A 57 6.59 -10.97 2.61
N TRP A 58 7.14 -11.06 1.41
CA TRP A 58 6.65 -11.98 0.37
C TRP A 58 6.53 -13.43 0.82
N LYS A 59 7.45 -13.92 1.66
CA LYS A 59 7.38 -15.27 2.21
C LYS A 59 6.05 -15.46 2.94
N THR A 60 5.73 -14.60 3.91
CA THR A 60 4.46 -14.63 4.66
C THR A 60 3.27 -14.60 3.71
N ILE A 61 3.27 -13.66 2.77
CA ILE A 61 2.18 -13.52 1.79
C ILE A 61 1.95 -14.82 1.02
N CYS A 62 3.01 -15.40 0.44
CA CYS A 62 2.93 -16.66 -0.30
C CYS A 62 2.34 -17.80 0.52
N TRP A 63 2.78 -17.96 1.78
CA TRP A 63 2.23 -18.95 2.71
C TRP A 63 0.74 -18.69 3.00
N THR A 64 0.37 -17.43 3.20
CA THR A 64 -1.00 -17.03 3.56
C THR A 64 -2.00 -17.16 2.42
N VAL A 65 -1.56 -17.07 1.16
CA VAL A 65 -2.44 -17.15 -0.02
C VAL A 65 -2.29 -18.45 -0.81
N GLY A 66 -1.30 -19.29 -0.47
CA GLY A 66 -1.05 -20.57 -1.15
C GLY A 66 -0.51 -20.43 -2.57
N LEU A 67 0.18 -19.32 -2.88
CA LEU A 67 0.73 -19.06 -4.23
C LEU A 67 2.25 -19.01 -4.21
N GLN A 68 2.86 -19.48 -5.29
CA GLN A 68 4.28 -19.22 -5.54
C GLN A 68 4.54 -17.72 -5.69
N ARG A 69 5.74 -17.28 -5.34
CA ARG A 69 6.17 -15.87 -5.36
C ARG A 69 5.86 -15.14 -6.67
N SER A 70 6.13 -15.76 -7.82
CA SER A 70 5.88 -15.15 -9.13
C SER A 70 4.39 -14.86 -9.36
N ALA A 71 3.53 -15.82 -9.03
CA ALA A 71 2.08 -15.66 -9.10
C ALA A 71 1.59 -14.58 -8.11
N ALA A 72 2.02 -14.63 -6.84
CA ALA A 72 1.65 -13.62 -5.85
C ALA A 72 2.08 -12.20 -6.28
N HIS A 73 3.26 -12.05 -6.89
CA HIS A 73 3.72 -10.78 -7.42
C HIS A 73 2.88 -10.29 -8.60
N GLN A 74 2.50 -11.18 -9.53
CA GLN A 74 1.62 -10.83 -10.64
C GLN A 74 0.24 -10.39 -10.15
N HIS A 75 -0.32 -11.07 -9.14
CA HIS A 75 -1.58 -10.69 -8.50
C HIS A 75 -1.50 -9.32 -7.82
N TRP A 76 -0.39 -9.05 -7.13
CA TRP A 76 -0.13 -7.74 -6.52
C TRP A 76 -0.10 -6.60 -7.54
N LEU A 77 0.72 -6.74 -8.60
CA LEU A 77 0.79 -5.74 -9.68
C LEU A 77 -0.57 -5.54 -10.35
N TYR A 78 -1.24 -6.64 -10.68
CA TYR A 78 -2.58 -6.59 -11.26
C TYR A 78 -3.57 -5.81 -10.37
N GLY A 79 -3.60 -6.08 -9.07
CA GLY A 79 -4.46 -5.36 -8.12
C GLY A 79 -4.19 -3.86 -8.10
N LEU A 80 -2.91 -3.45 -8.10
CA LEU A 80 -2.54 -2.04 -8.17
C LEU A 80 -2.98 -1.39 -9.49
N CYS A 81 -2.82 -2.09 -10.62
CA CYS A 81 -3.27 -1.61 -11.92
C CYS A 81 -4.79 -1.43 -11.98
N VAL A 82 -5.56 -2.40 -11.46
CA VAL A 82 -7.04 -2.29 -11.42
C VAL A 82 -7.48 -1.11 -10.56
N ILE A 83 -6.87 -0.91 -9.39
CA ILE A 83 -7.14 0.25 -8.54
C ILE A 83 -6.85 1.54 -9.31
N SER A 84 -5.66 1.67 -9.91
CA SER A 84 -5.28 2.85 -10.69
C SER A 84 -6.26 3.14 -11.83
N LEU A 85 -6.63 2.12 -12.62
CA LEU A 85 -7.60 2.28 -13.72
C LEU A 85 -8.96 2.74 -13.19
N LYS A 86 -9.42 2.19 -12.07
CA LYS A 86 -10.71 2.56 -11.46
C LYS A 86 -10.71 3.99 -10.94
N LEU A 87 -9.65 4.40 -10.23
CA LEU A 87 -9.49 5.77 -9.72
C LEU A 87 -9.43 6.79 -10.87
N ASN A 88 -8.74 6.44 -11.96
CA ASN A 88 -8.68 7.24 -13.18
C ASN A 88 -9.94 7.15 -14.06
N ARG A 89 -10.99 6.46 -13.60
CA ARG A 89 -12.25 6.23 -14.34
C ARG A 89 -12.04 5.62 -15.73
N ARG A 90 -10.93 4.90 -15.94
CA ARG A 90 -10.61 4.21 -17.19
C ARG A 90 -11.30 2.84 -17.20
N ARG A 91 -12.19 2.64 -18.17
CA ARG A 91 -12.80 1.33 -18.40
C ARG A 91 -11.78 0.41 -19.06
N PHE A 92 -11.75 -0.85 -18.61
CA PHE A 92 -10.98 -1.92 -19.24
C PHE A 92 -11.84 -3.17 -19.37
N ASN A 93 -11.51 -4.03 -20.32
CA ASN A 93 -12.21 -5.29 -20.49
C ASN A 93 -11.79 -6.28 -19.40
N ARG A 94 -12.75 -6.78 -18.61
CA ARG A 94 -12.52 -7.73 -17.51
C ARG A 94 -12.05 -9.11 -17.99
N ASN A 95 -12.27 -9.45 -19.26
CA ASN A 95 -11.83 -10.72 -19.85
C ASN A 95 -10.36 -10.68 -20.29
N LEU A 96 -9.68 -9.54 -20.13
CA LEU A 96 -8.25 -9.46 -20.41
C LEU A 96 -7.45 -10.29 -19.40
N SER A 97 -6.38 -10.91 -19.88
CA SER A 97 -5.43 -11.56 -18.98
C SER A 97 -4.81 -10.54 -18.03
N LYS A 98 -4.43 -10.98 -16.83
CA LYS A 98 -3.79 -10.11 -15.83
C LYS A 98 -2.58 -9.36 -16.40
N ARG A 99 -1.76 -10.04 -17.22
CA ARG A 99 -0.61 -9.42 -17.90
C ARG A 99 -1.02 -8.27 -18.82
N ARG A 100 -2.07 -8.46 -19.61
CA ARG A 100 -2.55 -7.44 -20.53
C ARG A 100 -3.12 -6.22 -19.81
N VAL A 101 -3.77 -6.43 -18.67
CA VAL A 101 -4.23 -5.32 -17.82
C VAL A 101 -3.06 -4.55 -17.21
N ILE A 102 -2.00 -5.25 -16.79
CA ILE A 102 -0.77 -4.61 -16.29
C ILE A 102 -0.11 -3.76 -17.38
N GLU A 103 0.02 -4.28 -18.60
CA GLU A 103 0.53 -3.52 -19.75
C GLU A 103 -0.32 -2.27 -20.05
N LEU A 104 -1.66 -2.42 -20.06
CA LEU A 104 -2.60 -1.32 -20.31
C LEU A 104 -2.46 -0.19 -19.28
N ALA A 105 -2.21 -0.54 -18.02
CA ALA A 105 -2.02 0.43 -16.94
C ALA A 105 -0.65 1.11 -17.00
N GLY A 106 0.40 0.41 -17.48
CA GLY A 106 1.75 0.95 -17.62
C GLY A 106 1.98 1.81 -18.87
N GLY A 107 1.06 1.78 -19.85
CA GLY A 107 1.10 2.63 -21.04
C GLY A 107 0.43 4.00 -20.89
N ALA A 108 0.20 4.45 -19.64
CA ALA A 108 -0.29 5.79 -19.31
C ALA A 108 0.81 6.60 -18.64
#